data_AF-A0A523PTK6-F1
#
_entry.id   AF-A0A523PTK6-F1
#
_cell.length_a   1.000
_cell.length_b   1.000
_cell.length_c   1.000
_cell.angle_alpha   90.00
_cell.angle_beta   90.00
_cell.angle_gamma   90.00
#
_symmetry.space_group_name_H-M   'P 1'
#
loop_
_entity.id
_entity.type
_entity.pdbx_description
1 polymer ?
#
loop_
_entity_poly.entity_id
_entity_poly.type
_entity_poly.pdbx_seq_one_letter_code
_entity_poly.pdbx_strand_id
1 'polypeptide(L)'
;MRRLAALLTIVPAAVLALYSARAAGGAIPVAPPVAETLHVNPERGDDDADGSARHPLRSISAALALLPDPLERTVTIQLAAGEYETTGGHGMPERSLHLMARMPPDVSVRIVGPKDGQPAIFAWHGDRRMVEVRAGEWRLANVQIGTFRTDQRRGVTVAGPGHVILQDVTFRLRSNSDAGIWARDGGRASLRGAIRLNDHLHDEAPDESFCGLLATDHGVIEFDERSGSSLSLGNGNVAVRYYGSIRFGCDEVRISSWTKSNNLSIHSGGRIDMHGSRTYLHAHLRQNTPLGLEHDGHLLAEDAHLTFAGSNEAAIVLQKSSTFTCNDIELTGEFDYGIRAMSGSMFVGRFLGDVPDLEARTGASIHIEELRGKEVGELTVESGGLITLPGRTLRSD
;
A
#
# COMPACT_ATOMS: atom_id res chain seq x y z
N MET A 1 -54.68 -18.75 -60.97
CA MET A 1 -54.66 -20.21 -61.15
C MET A 1 -53.63 -20.80 -60.19
N ARG A 2 -54.05 -21.81 -59.39
CA ARG A 2 -53.22 -22.74 -58.58
C ARG A 2 -52.42 -22.12 -57.42
N ARG A 3 -52.34 -22.67 -56.21
CA ARG A 3 -53.12 -23.64 -55.41
C ARG A 3 -52.47 -23.58 -54.02
N LEU A 4 -53.28 -23.57 -52.96
CA LEU A 4 -52.87 -23.84 -51.59
C LEU A 4 -52.17 -25.21 -51.49
N ALA A 5 -51.14 -25.29 -50.65
CA ALA A 5 -50.74 -26.52 -49.96
C ALA A 5 -50.33 -26.15 -48.53
N ALA A 6 -51.23 -26.44 -47.59
CA ALA A 6 -50.97 -26.45 -46.16
C ALA A 6 -50.12 -27.68 -45.83
N LEU A 7 -49.01 -27.48 -45.10
CA LEU A 7 -48.29 -28.59 -44.47
C LEU A 7 -48.58 -28.53 -42.97
N LEU A 8 -49.43 -29.47 -42.55
CA LEU A 8 -49.80 -29.74 -41.18
C LEU A 8 -48.75 -30.70 -40.60
N THR A 9 -47.83 -30.22 -39.78
CA THR A 9 -46.88 -31.11 -39.08
C THR A 9 -47.42 -31.42 -37.69
N ILE A 10 -47.98 -32.62 -37.57
CA ILE A 10 -48.39 -33.24 -36.32
C ILE A 10 -47.12 -33.63 -35.54
N VAL A 11 -46.85 -32.96 -34.43
CA VAL A 11 -45.83 -33.39 -33.47
C VAL A 11 -46.50 -34.40 -32.51
N PRO A 12 -46.05 -35.66 -32.44
CA PRO A 12 -46.66 -36.64 -31.55
C PRO A 12 -46.28 -36.35 -30.09
N ALA A 13 -47.30 -36.31 -29.22
CA ALA A 13 -47.26 -36.09 -27.78
C ALA A 13 -46.65 -37.27 -26.97
N ALA A 14 -45.51 -37.81 -27.41
CA ALA A 14 -44.92 -39.04 -26.87
C ALA A 14 -43.46 -38.91 -26.38
N VAL A 15 -42.98 -37.70 -26.11
CA VAL A 15 -41.66 -37.45 -25.46
C VAL A 15 -41.81 -36.79 -24.08
N LEU A 16 -43.03 -36.49 -23.63
CA LEU A 16 -43.29 -35.85 -22.33
C LEU A 16 -43.41 -36.83 -21.14
N ALA A 17 -43.07 -38.11 -21.31
CA ALA A 17 -43.30 -39.15 -20.30
C ALA A 17 -42.00 -39.83 -19.78
N LEU A 18 -40.82 -39.25 -20.05
CA LEU A 18 -39.52 -39.81 -19.59
C LEU A 18 -38.65 -38.83 -18.77
N TYR A 19 -39.17 -37.66 -18.39
CA TYR A 19 -38.50 -36.72 -17.48
C TYR A 19 -39.19 -36.61 -16.10
N SER A 20 -39.93 -37.63 -15.70
CA SER A 20 -40.48 -37.76 -14.33
C SER A 20 -39.59 -38.65 -13.45
N ALA A 21 -38.28 -38.61 -13.67
CA ALA A 21 -37.31 -39.25 -12.79
C ALA A 21 -37.03 -38.32 -11.61
N ARG A 22 -37.90 -38.41 -10.60
CA ARG A 22 -37.55 -38.36 -9.18
C ARG A 22 -36.36 -37.44 -8.86
N ALA A 23 -36.62 -36.13 -8.85
CA ALA A 23 -35.89 -35.22 -7.98
C ALA A 23 -36.22 -35.62 -6.53
N ALA A 24 -35.62 -36.71 -6.06
CA ALA A 24 -35.46 -36.93 -4.64
C ALA A 24 -34.69 -35.69 -4.17
N GLY A 25 -35.38 -34.83 -3.43
CA GLY A 25 -34.76 -33.74 -2.69
C GLY A 25 -33.79 -34.36 -1.70
N GLY A 26 -32.58 -34.66 -2.17
CA GLY A 26 -31.43 -34.74 -1.31
C GLY A 26 -31.35 -33.36 -0.70
N ALA A 27 -31.69 -33.25 0.58
CA ALA A 27 -31.35 -32.09 1.36
C ALA A 27 -29.88 -31.81 1.04
N ILE A 28 -29.59 -30.66 0.43
CA ILE A 28 -28.21 -30.21 0.25
C ILE A 28 -27.63 -30.28 1.65
N PRO A 29 -26.60 -31.11 1.89
CA PRO A 29 -26.02 -31.22 3.22
C PRO A 29 -25.64 -29.81 3.64
N VAL A 30 -26.34 -29.31 4.67
CA VAL A 30 -26.03 -28.01 5.25
C VAL A 30 -24.64 -28.17 5.81
N ALA A 31 -23.66 -27.51 5.19
CA ALA A 31 -22.30 -27.52 5.68
C ALA A 31 -22.35 -27.14 7.17
N PRO A 32 -21.65 -27.88 8.05
CA PRO A 32 -21.64 -27.57 9.46
C PRO A 32 -21.24 -26.10 9.65
N PRO A 33 -21.85 -25.40 10.63
CA PRO A 33 -21.56 -24.00 10.85
C PRO A 33 -20.07 -23.84 11.17
N VAL A 34 -19.36 -23.09 10.32
CA VAL A 34 -17.93 -22.82 10.49
C VAL A 34 -17.70 -22.06 11.80
N ALA A 35 -16.74 -22.49 12.61
CA ALA A 35 -16.44 -21.81 13.87
C ALA A 35 -16.13 -20.31 13.63
N GLU A 36 -16.55 -19.45 14.55
CA GLU A 36 -16.23 -18.01 14.49
C GLU A 36 -14.73 -17.76 14.64
N THR A 37 -14.02 -18.70 15.27
CA THR A 37 -12.57 -18.69 15.42
C THR A 37 -11.98 -20.01 14.98
N LEU A 38 -11.00 -19.95 14.08
CA LEU A 38 -10.14 -21.05 13.68
C LEU A 38 -8.73 -20.82 14.25
N HIS A 39 -8.09 -21.87 14.73
CA HIS A 39 -6.75 -21.83 15.29
C HIS A 39 -5.76 -22.49 14.32
N VAL A 40 -4.65 -21.81 14.06
CA VAL A 40 -3.57 -22.32 13.21
C VAL A 40 -2.28 -22.36 14.02
N ASN A 41 -1.60 -23.50 14.00
CA ASN A 41 -0.31 -23.69 14.65
C ASN A 41 0.62 -24.52 13.74
N PRO A 42 1.72 -23.95 13.23
CA PRO A 42 2.56 -24.61 12.25
C PRO A 42 3.33 -25.80 12.83
N GLU A 43 3.60 -25.80 14.14
CA GLU A 43 4.38 -26.86 14.81
C GLU A 43 3.53 -28.06 15.25
N ARG A 44 2.29 -27.80 15.66
CA ARG A 44 1.43 -28.81 16.33
C ARG A 44 0.15 -29.12 15.57
N GLY A 45 -0.17 -28.34 14.54
CA GLY A 45 -1.41 -28.47 13.81
C GLY A 45 -1.44 -29.63 12.83
N ASP A 46 -2.64 -29.94 12.39
CA ASP A 46 -2.92 -30.90 11.33
C ASP A 46 -3.95 -30.29 10.38
N ASP A 47 -3.71 -30.31 9.07
CA ASP A 47 -4.59 -29.65 8.10
C ASP A 47 -5.92 -30.39 7.89
N ASP A 48 -6.00 -31.65 8.35
CA ASP A 48 -7.25 -32.42 8.40
C ASP A 48 -8.05 -32.17 9.70
N ALA A 49 -7.56 -31.32 10.61
CA ALA A 49 -8.24 -31.00 11.86
C ALA A 49 -9.43 -30.05 11.67
N ASP A 50 -10.24 -29.88 12.72
CA ASP A 50 -11.42 -29.01 12.69
C ASP A 50 -11.10 -27.51 12.90
N GLY A 51 -9.84 -27.17 13.18
CA GLY A 51 -9.41 -25.81 13.47
C GLY A 51 -9.82 -25.30 14.85
N SER A 52 -10.24 -26.18 15.76
CA SER A 52 -10.46 -25.82 17.15
C SER A 52 -9.15 -25.54 17.88
N ALA A 53 -9.23 -24.88 19.04
CA ALA A 53 -8.05 -24.66 19.89
C ALA A 53 -7.37 -25.97 20.35
N ARG A 54 -8.14 -27.07 20.44
CA ARG A 54 -7.62 -28.39 20.84
C ARG A 54 -7.00 -29.15 19.67
N HIS A 55 -7.54 -28.96 18.47
CA HIS A 55 -7.07 -29.58 17.23
C HIS A 55 -6.85 -28.47 16.18
N PRO A 56 -5.77 -27.68 16.35
CA PRO A 56 -5.50 -26.57 15.44
C PRO A 56 -5.11 -27.08 14.05
N LEU A 57 -5.39 -26.28 13.04
CA LEU A 57 -4.89 -26.49 11.69
C LEU A 57 -3.39 -26.23 11.63
N ARG A 58 -2.68 -26.85 10.69
CA ARG A 58 -1.25 -26.59 10.50
C ARG A 58 -1.01 -25.31 9.71
N SER A 59 -1.82 -25.08 8.69
CA SER A 59 -1.58 -24.06 7.67
C SER A 59 -2.73 -23.06 7.54
N ILE A 60 -2.39 -21.87 7.04
CA ILE A 60 -3.37 -20.79 6.81
C ILE A 60 -4.31 -21.17 5.68
N SER A 61 -3.81 -21.79 4.60
CA SER A 61 -4.66 -22.21 3.48
C SER A 61 -5.70 -23.26 3.87
N ALA A 62 -5.39 -24.18 4.81
CA ALA A 62 -6.38 -25.11 5.36
C ALA A 62 -7.48 -24.37 6.13
N ALA A 63 -7.13 -23.35 6.92
CA ALA A 63 -8.13 -22.51 7.59
C ALA A 63 -9.01 -21.74 6.61
N LEU A 64 -8.44 -21.24 5.51
CA LEU A 64 -9.19 -20.60 4.44
C LEU A 64 -10.12 -21.58 3.71
N ALA A 65 -9.69 -22.83 3.52
CA ALA A 65 -10.50 -23.88 2.88
C ALA A 65 -11.74 -24.28 3.71
N LEU A 66 -11.72 -24.04 5.02
CA LEU A 66 -12.88 -24.24 5.89
C LEU A 66 -13.90 -23.09 5.83
N LEU A 67 -13.57 -21.95 5.22
CA LEU A 67 -14.51 -20.82 5.15
C LEU A 67 -15.66 -21.13 4.16
N PRO A 68 -16.91 -20.74 4.50
CA PRO A 68 -18.01 -20.87 3.56
C PRO A 68 -17.90 -19.83 2.44
N ASP A 69 -18.43 -20.15 1.27
CA ASP A 69 -18.56 -19.21 0.15
C ASP A 69 -20.02 -19.18 -0.37
N PRO A 70 -20.77 -18.09 -0.17
CA PRO A 70 -20.33 -16.81 0.39
C PRO A 70 -20.08 -16.88 1.91
N LEU A 71 -19.19 -16.01 2.39
CA LEU A 71 -18.96 -15.81 3.82
C LEU A 71 -20.00 -14.81 4.35
N GLU A 72 -20.87 -15.26 5.25
CA GLU A 72 -21.98 -14.45 5.76
C GLU A 72 -21.70 -13.80 7.13
N ARG A 73 -20.57 -14.15 7.77
CA ARG A 73 -20.17 -13.64 9.08
C ARG A 73 -18.67 -13.47 9.18
N THR A 74 -18.25 -12.55 10.04
CA THR A 74 -16.83 -12.34 10.32
C THR A 74 -16.22 -13.57 10.98
N VAL A 75 -15.06 -14.01 10.51
CA VAL A 75 -14.30 -15.14 11.06
C VAL A 75 -12.91 -14.68 11.47
N THR A 76 -12.42 -15.18 12.60
CA THR A 76 -11.05 -14.94 13.07
C THR A 76 -10.20 -16.20 12.89
N ILE A 77 -9.08 -16.08 12.21
CA ILE A 77 -8.03 -17.09 12.12
C ILE A 77 -6.92 -16.66 13.08
N GLN A 78 -6.88 -17.28 14.26
CA GLN A 78 -5.88 -17.02 15.28
C GLN A 78 -4.62 -17.85 14.99
N LEU A 79 -3.53 -17.16 14.72
CA LEU A 79 -2.22 -17.74 14.49
C LEU A 79 -1.48 -17.92 15.81
N ALA A 80 -0.82 -19.06 15.98
CA ALA A 80 0.23 -19.22 16.96
C ALA A 80 1.51 -18.49 16.51
N ALA A 81 2.36 -18.15 17.48
CA ALA A 81 3.74 -17.71 17.21
C ALA A 81 4.51 -18.76 16.40
N GLY A 82 5.50 -18.31 15.63
CA GLY A 82 6.39 -19.18 14.88
C GLY A 82 6.44 -18.85 13.39
N GLU A 83 7.29 -19.58 12.68
CA GLU A 83 7.51 -19.41 11.24
C GLU A 83 6.58 -20.34 10.44
N TYR A 84 5.90 -19.74 9.46
CA TYR A 84 5.07 -20.43 8.49
C TYR A 84 5.85 -20.49 7.17
N GLU A 85 6.57 -21.59 6.95
CA GLU A 85 7.45 -21.78 5.77
C GLU A 85 6.68 -22.09 4.47
N THR A 86 5.37 -22.32 4.56
CA THR A 86 4.48 -22.60 3.44
C THR A 86 3.08 -22.11 3.80
N THR A 87 2.28 -21.76 2.79
CA THR A 87 0.85 -21.43 3.00
C THR A 87 0.01 -22.67 3.31
N GLY A 88 0.52 -23.88 3.00
CA GLY A 88 -0.16 -25.18 3.03
C GLY A 88 -0.64 -25.66 1.67
N GLY A 89 -0.78 -24.78 0.67
CA GLY A 89 -1.12 -25.16 -0.70
C GLY A 89 -2.56 -25.65 -0.94
N HIS A 90 -3.46 -25.51 0.04
CA HIS A 90 -4.84 -26.00 -0.10
C HIS A 90 -5.64 -25.11 -1.06
N GLY A 91 -5.82 -25.60 -2.30
CA GLY A 91 -6.55 -24.88 -3.36
C GLY A 91 -5.87 -23.60 -3.86
N MET A 92 -4.61 -23.38 -3.50
CA MET A 92 -3.82 -22.18 -3.86
C MET A 92 -2.31 -22.49 -3.91
N PRO A 93 -1.46 -21.59 -4.43
CA PRO A 93 -0.01 -21.81 -4.41
C PRO A 93 0.58 -21.90 -2.99
N GLU A 94 1.53 -22.81 -2.77
CA GLU A 94 2.25 -22.95 -1.49
C GLU A 94 3.11 -21.74 -1.11
N ARG A 95 3.38 -20.87 -2.09
CA ARG A 95 4.33 -19.75 -2.03
C ARG A 95 3.69 -18.37 -2.09
N SER A 96 2.35 -18.31 -2.09
CA SER A 96 1.58 -17.06 -2.17
C SER A 96 0.22 -17.28 -1.55
N LEU A 97 -0.11 -16.48 -0.53
CA LEU A 97 -1.42 -16.55 0.13
C LEU A 97 -2.46 -15.79 -0.70
N HIS A 98 -3.42 -16.50 -1.29
CA HIS A 98 -4.45 -15.92 -2.13
C HIS A 98 -5.74 -15.70 -1.33
N LEU A 99 -6.08 -14.42 -1.14
CA LEU A 99 -7.21 -13.97 -0.34
C LEU A 99 -8.33 -13.47 -1.26
N MET A 100 -9.35 -14.30 -1.41
CA MET A 100 -10.49 -14.06 -2.28
C MET A 100 -11.71 -14.82 -1.77
N ALA A 101 -12.74 -14.10 -1.34
CA ALA A 101 -14.04 -14.69 -1.00
C ALA A 101 -15.16 -13.69 -1.24
N ARG A 102 -16.37 -14.19 -1.50
CA ARG A 102 -17.56 -13.34 -1.62
C ARG A 102 -18.07 -13.04 -0.22
N MET A 103 -18.06 -11.75 0.13
CA MET A 103 -18.47 -11.26 1.44
C MET A 103 -19.46 -10.10 1.23
N PRO A 104 -20.54 -10.00 2.03
CA PRO A 104 -21.32 -8.77 2.10
C PRO A 104 -20.51 -7.66 2.79
N PRO A 105 -20.96 -6.39 2.73
CA PRO A 105 -20.37 -5.31 3.51
C PRO A 105 -20.29 -5.68 5.01
N ASP A 106 -19.27 -5.17 5.71
CA ASP A 106 -19.01 -5.36 7.14
C ASP A 106 -18.67 -6.80 7.58
N VAL A 107 -18.60 -7.75 6.65
CA VAL A 107 -18.06 -9.10 6.89
C VAL A 107 -16.62 -9.16 6.44
N SER A 108 -15.74 -9.62 7.34
CA SER A 108 -14.32 -9.77 7.04
C SER A 108 -13.72 -11.05 7.62
N VAL A 109 -12.56 -11.44 7.10
CA VAL A 109 -11.72 -12.48 7.72
C VAL A 109 -10.54 -11.81 8.39
N ARG A 110 -10.32 -12.14 9.66
CA ARG A 110 -9.25 -11.57 10.49
C ARG A 110 -8.18 -12.62 10.74
N ILE A 111 -7.00 -12.48 10.14
CA ILE A 111 -5.83 -13.31 10.41
C ILE A 111 -4.98 -12.57 11.44
N VAL A 112 -4.91 -13.11 12.66
CA VAL A 112 -4.38 -12.40 13.83
C VAL A 112 -3.27 -13.22 14.47
N GLY A 113 -2.07 -12.65 14.55
CA GLY A 113 -0.95 -13.20 15.32
C GLY A 113 -1.02 -12.87 16.81
N PRO A 114 -0.10 -13.44 17.61
CA PRO A 114 0.03 -13.08 19.02
C PRO A 114 0.42 -11.59 19.17
N LYS A 115 -0.17 -10.90 20.17
CA LYS A 115 0.15 -9.50 20.46
C LYS A 115 1.51 -9.33 21.13
N ASP A 116 1.89 -10.28 21.97
CA ASP A 116 3.10 -10.24 22.79
C ASP A 116 4.03 -11.40 22.43
N GLY A 117 5.34 -11.17 22.56
CA GLY A 117 6.37 -12.20 22.34
C GLY A 117 6.75 -12.39 20.87
N GLN A 118 7.04 -13.63 20.49
CA GLN A 118 7.45 -13.96 19.12
C GLN A 118 6.23 -13.83 18.17
N PRO A 119 6.36 -13.11 17.04
CA PRO A 119 5.25 -12.94 16.12
C PRO A 119 4.94 -14.23 15.35
N ALA A 120 3.77 -14.26 14.72
CA ALA A 120 3.51 -15.16 13.61
C ALA A 120 4.22 -14.60 12.36
N ILE A 121 5.13 -15.38 11.77
CA ILE A 121 5.99 -14.94 10.67
C ILE A 121 5.63 -15.70 9.40
N PHE A 122 5.21 -14.97 8.37
CA PHE A 122 5.02 -15.52 7.03
C PHE A 122 6.40 -15.67 6.39
N ALA A 123 6.97 -16.87 6.46
CA ALA A 123 8.35 -17.18 6.11
C ALA A 123 8.50 -17.98 4.82
N TRP A 124 7.40 -18.25 4.11
CA TRP A 124 7.43 -19.00 2.87
C TRP A 124 8.31 -18.34 1.80
N HIS A 125 8.86 -19.19 0.94
CA HIS A 125 9.60 -18.78 -0.24
C HIS A 125 8.66 -17.96 -1.13
N GLY A 126 8.85 -16.64 -1.19
CA GLY A 126 8.01 -15.77 -2.02
C GLY A 126 8.19 -16.12 -3.49
N ASP A 127 7.08 -16.19 -4.24
CA ASP A 127 7.18 -16.19 -5.71
C ASP A 127 7.18 -14.72 -6.20
N ARG A 128 6.06 -14.23 -6.74
CA ARG A 128 5.92 -12.82 -7.17
C ARG A 128 5.47 -11.86 -6.08
N ARG A 129 4.90 -12.38 -5.00
CA ARG A 129 4.30 -11.68 -3.85
C ARG A 129 4.03 -12.69 -2.74
N MET A 130 4.09 -12.27 -1.49
CA MET A 130 3.79 -13.15 -0.36
C MET A 130 2.29 -13.28 -0.13
N VAL A 131 1.55 -12.18 -0.24
CA VAL A 131 0.08 -12.14 -0.04
C VAL A 131 -0.58 -11.40 -1.21
N GLU A 132 -1.66 -11.96 -1.72
CA GLU A 132 -2.49 -11.37 -2.78
C GLU A 132 -3.95 -11.28 -2.35
N VAL A 133 -4.50 -10.07 -2.39
CA VAL A 133 -5.90 -9.79 -2.06
C VAL A 133 -6.65 -9.36 -3.30
N ARG A 134 -7.69 -10.11 -3.68
CA ARG A 134 -8.45 -9.90 -4.94
C ARG A 134 -9.93 -9.60 -4.72
N ALA A 135 -10.53 -10.04 -3.62
CA ALA A 135 -11.93 -9.79 -3.30
C ALA A 135 -12.22 -10.00 -1.82
N GLY A 136 -13.18 -9.24 -1.29
CA GLY A 136 -13.57 -9.27 0.12
C GLY A 136 -12.70 -8.39 1.00
N GLU A 137 -13.07 -8.28 2.28
CA GLU A 137 -12.35 -7.54 3.29
C GLU A 137 -11.52 -8.48 4.16
N TRP A 138 -10.21 -8.24 4.21
CA TRP A 138 -9.26 -9.07 4.93
C TRP A 138 -8.48 -8.24 5.93
N ARG A 139 -8.30 -8.73 7.16
CA ARG A 139 -7.46 -8.07 8.15
C ARG A 139 -6.26 -8.92 8.52
N LEU A 140 -5.06 -8.37 8.40
CA LEU A 140 -3.82 -8.97 8.90
C LEU A 140 -3.36 -8.16 10.11
N ALA A 141 -3.29 -8.77 11.29
CA ALA A 141 -2.95 -8.07 12.53
C ALA A 141 -1.87 -8.77 13.34
N ASN A 142 -0.88 -8.02 13.84
CA ASN A 142 0.22 -8.53 14.68
C ASN A 142 1.01 -9.67 14.01
N VAL A 143 1.36 -9.48 12.73
CA VAL A 143 2.11 -10.46 11.95
C VAL A 143 3.37 -9.84 11.36
N GLN A 144 4.36 -10.69 11.09
CA GLN A 144 5.50 -10.34 10.25
C GLN A 144 5.35 -10.99 8.88
N ILE A 145 5.59 -10.21 7.82
CA ILE A 145 5.59 -10.69 6.43
C ILE A 145 7.03 -10.68 5.92
N GLY A 146 7.54 -11.88 5.67
CA GLY A 146 8.91 -12.12 5.24
C GLY A 146 9.90 -12.29 6.41
N THR A 147 11.08 -12.76 6.05
CA THR A 147 12.26 -13.01 6.90
C THR A 147 13.52 -12.41 6.29
N PHE A 148 13.36 -11.47 5.34
CA PHE A 148 14.44 -10.77 4.64
C PHE A 148 15.27 -11.68 3.70
N ARG A 149 14.67 -12.78 3.21
CA ARG A 149 15.29 -13.69 2.23
C ARG A 149 15.19 -13.10 0.82
N THR A 150 16.15 -13.42 -0.05
CA THR A 150 16.28 -12.85 -1.42
C THR A 150 15.13 -13.19 -2.37
N ASP A 151 14.36 -14.22 -2.07
CA ASP A 151 13.15 -14.63 -2.80
C ASP A 151 11.88 -13.98 -2.25
N GLN A 152 11.95 -13.23 -1.15
CA GLN A 152 10.81 -12.50 -0.57
C GLN A 152 10.87 -11.03 -0.99
N ARG A 153 10.54 -10.78 -2.26
CA ARG A 153 10.73 -9.47 -2.88
C ARG A 153 9.55 -8.52 -2.71
N ARG A 154 8.33 -9.04 -2.64
CA ARG A 154 7.09 -8.24 -2.57
C ARG A 154 6.17 -8.77 -1.48
N GLY A 155 5.63 -7.88 -0.65
CA GLY A 155 4.80 -8.25 0.49
C GLY A 155 3.35 -8.50 0.10
N VAL A 156 2.49 -7.54 0.39
CA VAL A 156 1.05 -7.56 0.14
C VAL A 156 0.73 -6.83 -1.15
N THR A 157 -0.02 -7.49 -2.04
CA THR A 157 -0.61 -6.85 -3.23
C THR A 157 -2.13 -6.90 -3.12
N VAL A 158 -2.79 -5.76 -3.34
CA VAL A 158 -4.25 -5.64 -3.34
C VAL A 158 -4.71 -5.13 -4.69
N ALA A 159 -5.72 -5.78 -5.28
CA ALA A 159 -6.24 -5.40 -6.58
C ALA A 159 -7.75 -5.62 -6.72
N GLY A 160 -8.37 -4.86 -7.64
CA GLY A 160 -9.79 -4.97 -7.94
C GLY A 160 -10.66 -4.67 -6.72
N PRO A 161 -11.72 -5.47 -6.45
CA PRO A 161 -12.58 -5.27 -5.29
C PRO A 161 -11.97 -5.76 -3.96
N GLY A 162 -10.67 -6.04 -3.92
CA GLY A 162 -9.98 -6.43 -2.70
C GLY A 162 -9.77 -5.26 -1.76
N HIS A 163 -10.00 -5.49 -0.47
CA HIS A 163 -9.63 -4.58 0.61
C HIS A 163 -8.86 -5.33 1.68
N VAL A 164 -7.69 -4.80 2.05
CA VAL A 164 -6.92 -5.30 3.20
C VAL A 164 -6.79 -4.24 4.28
N ILE A 165 -6.93 -4.64 5.53
CA ILE A 165 -6.60 -3.85 6.72
C ILE A 165 -5.32 -4.45 7.31
N LEU A 166 -4.25 -3.69 7.32
CA LEU A 166 -2.98 -4.06 7.94
C LEU A 166 -2.88 -3.35 9.28
N GLN A 167 -2.73 -4.10 10.36
CA GLN A 167 -2.59 -3.55 11.70
C GLN A 167 -1.36 -4.12 12.41
N ASP A 168 -0.48 -3.24 12.87
CA ASP A 168 0.71 -3.66 13.63
C ASP A 168 1.55 -4.71 12.85
N VAL A 169 1.72 -4.46 11.54
CA VAL A 169 2.37 -5.39 10.61
C VAL A 169 3.81 -4.96 10.37
N THR A 170 4.71 -5.93 10.43
CA THR A 170 6.12 -5.75 10.10
C THR A 170 6.44 -6.46 8.78
N PHE A 171 7.16 -5.79 7.89
CA PHE A 171 7.70 -6.37 6.66
C PHE A 171 9.21 -6.51 6.79
N ARG A 172 9.70 -7.68 6.38
CA ARG A 172 11.11 -8.03 6.26
C ARG A 172 11.31 -8.62 4.88
N LEU A 173 11.53 -7.74 3.90
CA LEU A 173 11.59 -8.09 2.48
C LEU A 173 12.92 -7.68 1.89
N ARG A 174 13.36 -8.39 0.86
CA ARG A 174 14.64 -8.14 0.24
C ARG A 174 14.44 -7.95 -1.26
N SER A 175 14.45 -6.70 -1.72
CA SER A 175 14.24 -6.36 -3.12
C SER A 175 15.19 -5.25 -3.59
N ASN A 176 15.26 -5.04 -4.91
CA ASN A 176 15.90 -3.87 -5.51
C ASN A 176 14.92 -2.71 -5.73
N SER A 177 13.61 -3.00 -5.85
CA SER A 177 12.62 -1.99 -6.25
C SER A 177 11.16 -2.35 -5.97
N ASP A 178 10.87 -3.51 -5.38
CA ASP A 178 9.48 -3.93 -5.13
C ASP A 178 8.89 -3.34 -3.86
N ALA A 179 7.56 -3.36 -3.82
CA ALA A 179 6.79 -2.84 -2.71
C ALA A 179 6.56 -3.90 -1.61
N GLY A 180 6.64 -3.48 -0.35
CA GLY A 180 6.04 -4.21 0.75
C GLY A 180 4.52 -4.15 0.71
N ILE A 181 3.95 -3.02 0.30
CA ILE A 181 2.51 -2.83 0.15
C ILE A 181 2.23 -2.23 -1.22
N TRP A 182 1.47 -2.94 -2.05
CA TRP A 182 1.06 -2.47 -3.38
C TRP A 182 -0.45 -2.51 -3.54
N ALA A 183 -1.07 -1.34 -3.65
CA ALA A 183 -2.46 -1.19 -4.08
C ALA A 183 -2.52 -0.84 -5.57
N ARG A 184 -3.31 -1.59 -6.35
CA ARG A 184 -3.43 -1.38 -7.80
C ARG A 184 -4.82 -1.69 -8.33
N ASP A 185 -5.14 -1.22 -9.52
CA ASP A 185 -6.38 -1.56 -10.24
C ASP A 185 -7.63 -1.40 -9.35
N GLY A 186 -7.71 -0.28 -8.61
CA GLY A 186 -8.79 0.01 -7.65
C GLY A 186 -8.74 -0.68 -6.29
N GLY A 187 -7.75 -1.54 -6.02
CA GLY A 187 -7.58 -2.21 -4.73
C GLY A 187 -7.28 -1.24 -3.58
N ARG A 188 -7.68 -1.58 -2.35
CA ARG A 188 -7.54 -0.72 -1.16
C ARG A 188 -6.74 -1.38 -0.04
N ALA A 189 -5.80 -0.64 0.55
CA ALA A 189 -5.11 -1.01 1.78
C ALA A 189 -5.35 0.05 2.86
N SER A 190 -5.96 -0.34 3.97
CA SER A 190 -6.09 0.50 5.17
C SER A 190 -5.02 0.10 6.19
N LEU A 191 -4.37 1.09 6.78
CA LEU A 191 -3.21 0.94 7.66
C LEU A 191 -3.56 1.42 9.08
N ARG A 192 -3.22 0.62 10.09
CA ARG A 192 -3.50 0.88 11.51
C ARG A 192 -2.31 0.55 12.40
N GLY A 193 -2.24 1.23 13.54
CA GLY A 193 -1.14 1.06 14.49
C GLY A 193 0.23 1.27 13.84
N ALA A 194 1.21 0.44 14.20
CA ALA A 194 2.58 0.60 13.72
C ALA A 194 2.85 -0.27 12.47
N ILE A 195 3.03 0.37 11.33
CA ILE A 195 3.40 -0.27 10.06
C ILE A 195 4.90 -0.09 9.82
N ARG A 196 5.64 -1.21 9.82
CA ARG A 196 7.11 -1.20 9.76
C ARG A 196 7.59 -1.94 8.52
N LEU A 197 8.24 -1.25 7.59
CA LEU A 197 8.83 -1.84 6.38
C LEU A 197 10.34 -1.71 6.48
N ASN A 198 11.03 -2.83 6.74
CA ASN A 198 12.48 -2.85 6.88
C ASN A 198 13.03 -1.75 7.83
N ASP A 199 12.26 -1.34 8.85
CA ASP A 199 12.59 -0.25 9.79
C ASP A 199 13.98 -0.34 10.43
N HIS A 200 14.50 -1.56 10.61
CA HIS A 200 15.87 -1.80 11.05
C HIS A 200 16.98 -1.24 10.12
N LEU A 201 16.63 -0.77 8.91
CA LEU A 201 17.56 -0.23 7.91
C LEU A 201 17.55 1.31 7.82
N HIS A 202 17.03 2.00 8.84
CA HIS A 202 17.04 3.46 8.86
C HIS A 202 18.46 4.05 8.87
N ASP A 203 19.39 3.38 9.54
CA ASP A 203 20.73 3.92 9.83
C ASP A 203 21.84 3.29 8.97
N GLU A 204 21.57 2.10 8.40
CA GLU A 204 22.44 1.43 7.44
C GLU A 204 21.59 0.49 6.56
N ALA A 205 21.92 0.39 5.27
CA ALA A 205 21.23 -0.54 4.38
C ALA A 205 22.22 -1.28 3.45
N PRO A 206 22.15 -2.62 3.39
CA PRO A 206 22.93 -3.39 2.42
C PRO A 206 22.31 -3.31 1.01
N ASP A 207 23.03 -3.80 0.01
CA ASP A 207 22.50 -3.96 -1.35
C ASP A 207 21.25 -4.87 -1.37
N GLU A 208 20.33 -4.60 -2.31
CA GLU A 208 19.07 -5.33 -2.50
C GLU A 208 18.21 -5.41 -1.24
N SER A 209 18.05 -4.31 -0.50
CA SER A 209 17.23 -4.28 0.74
C SER A 209 16.02 -3.36 0.68
N PHE A 210 15.61 -2.99 -0.53
CA PHE A 210 14.52 -2.06 -0.80
C PHE A 210 13.16 -2.65 -0.42
N CYS A 211 12.29 -1.82 0.17
CA CYS A 211 10.89 -2.14 0.43
C CYS A 211 10.00 -0.87 0.38
N GLY A 212 9.14 -0.77 -0.64
CA GLY A 212 8.32 0.44 -0.87
C GLY A 212 6.84 0.34 -0.49
N LEU A 213 6.16 1.49 -0.46
CA LEU A 213 4.69 1.61 -0.57
C LEU A 213 4.36 2.09 -1.97
N LEU A 214 3.46 1.39 -2.66
CA LEU A 214 3.14 1.70 -4.05
C LEU A 214 1.62 1.72 -4.26
N ALA A 215 1.11 2.83 -4.80
CA ALA A 215 -0.27 2.95 -5.26
C ALA A 215 -0.28 3.26 -6.76
N THR A 216 -0.90 2.40 -7.58
CA THR A 216 -1.03 2.60 -9.03
C THR A 216 -2.45 2.38 -9.50
N ASP A 217 -2.82 2.90 -10.67
CA ASP A 217 -4.05 2.51 -11.38
C ASP A 217 -5.31 2.59 -10.49
N HIS A 218 -5.52 3.76 -9.87
CA HIS A 218 -6.58 4.01 -8.88
C HIS A 218 -6.51 3.20 -7.57
N GLY A 219 -5.41 2.51 -7.30
CA GLY A 219 -5.15 1.88 -6.00
C GLY A 219 -5.05 2.90 -4.87
N VAL A 220 -5.54 2.53 -3.69
CA VAL A 220 -5.60 3.40 -2.50
C VAL A 220 -4.85 2.77 -1.35
N ILE A 221 -3.94 3.51 -0.71
CA ILE A 221 -3.36 3.16 0.59
C ILE A 221 -3.67 4.30 1.55
N GLU A 222 -4.23 4.03 2.72
CA GLU A 222 -4.50 5.09 3.69
C GLU A 222 -4.35 4.61 5.13
N PHE A 223 -3.87 5.48 6.00
CA PHE A 223 -4.05 5.30 7.43
C PHE A 223 -5.46 5.77 7.82
N ASP A 224 -6.25 4.88 8.41
CA ASP A 224 -7.62 5.17 8.88
C ASP A 224 -7.70 5.35 10.42
N GLU A 225 -6.55 5.31 11.08
CA GLU A 225 -6.35 5.58 12.50
C GLU A 225 -5.18 6.54 12.67
N ARG A 226 -5.38 7.65 13.40
CA ARG A 226 -4.32 8.65 13.64
C ARG A 226 -3.53 8.39 14.91
N SER A 227 -4.23 8.38 16.04
CA SER A 227 -3.57 8.36 17.34
C SER A 227 -2.79 7.06 17.55
N GLY A 228 -1.50 7.19 17.81
CA GLY A 228 -0.59 6.06 18.05
C GLY A 228 -0.20 5.27 16.80
N SER A 229 -0.63 5.69 15.60
CA SER A 229 -0.26 5.02 14.36
C SER A 229 1.00 5.63 13.74
N SER A 230 1.79 4.80 13.07
CA SER A 230 3.04 5.25 12.44
C SER A 230 3.40 4.42 11.21
N LEU A 231 4.14 5.07 10.31
CA LEU A 231 4.85 4.42 9.22
C LEU A 231 6.35 4.56 9.42
N SER A 232 7.07 3.45 9.49
CA SER A 232 8.53 3.42 9.51
C SER A 232 9.05 2.58 8.35
N LEU A 233 9.74 3.24 7.42
CA LEU A 233 10.25 2.65 6.18
C LEU A 233 11.77 2.82 6.13
N GLY A 234 12.49 1.75 6.49
CA GLY A 234 13.95 1.70 6.43
C GLY A 234 14.41 1.14 5.08
N ASN A 235 15.05 1.99 4.29
CA ASN A 235 15.46 1.74 2.90
C ASN A 235 14.32 1.42 1.92
N GLY A 236 13.72 2.47 1.38
CA GLY A 236 12.84 2.37 0.23
C GLY A 236 12.13 3.68 -0.04
N ASN A 237 10.94 3.62 -0.64
CA ASN A 237 10.18 4.81 -0.96
C ASN A 237 8.67 4.63 -0.86
N VAL A 238 7.97 5.76 -0.93
CA VAL A 238 6.55 5.82 -1.21
C VAL A 238 6.39 6.35 -2.63
N ALA A 239 5.71 5.58 -3.47
CA ALA A 239 5.49 5.93 -4.86
C ALA A 239 4.00 5.88 -5.23
N VAL A 240 3.54 6.88 -5.98
CA VAL A 240 2.17 6.97 -6.46
C VAL A 240 2.15 7.27 -7.95
N ARG A 241 1.39 6.49 -8.72
CA ARG A 241 1.32 6.62 -10.18
C ARG A 241 -0.10 6.41 -10.71
N TYR A 242 -0.40 6.90 -11.90
CA TYR A 242 -1.63 6.59 -12.65
C TYR A 242 -2.89 6.72 -11.80
N TYR A 243 -3.08 7.90 -11.20
CA TYR A 243 -4.23 8.21 -10.32
C TYR A 243 -4.37 7.33 -9.07
N GLY A 244 -3.31 6.62 -8.67
CA GLY A 244 -3.22 6.05 -7.33
C GLY A 244 -3.25 7.14 -6.26
N SER A 245 -3.57 6.76 -5.02
CA SER A 245 -3.59 7.68 -3.90
C SER A 245 -3.01 7.06 -2.63
N ILE A 246 -2.19 7.83 -1.91
CA ILE A 246 -1.72 7.48 -0.57
C ILE A 246 -2.10 8.58 0.42
N ARG A 247 -2.73 8.23 1.54
CA ARG A 247 -3.10 9.18 2.59
C ARG A 247 -2.41 8.84 3.91
N PHE A 248 -1.57 9.74 4.39
CA PHE A 248 -0.93 9.68 5.69
C PHE A 248 -1.79 10.42 6.72
N GLY A 249 -2.73 9.68 7.29
CA GLY A 249 -3.54 10.08 8.44
C GLY A 249 -2.96 9.60 9.78
N CYS A 250 -1.65 9.38 9.88
CA CYS A 250 -0.96 8.88 11.07
C CYS A 250 -0.17 9.97 11.82
N ASP A 251 0.27 9.67 13.04
CA ASP A 251 1.03 10.61 13.86
C ASP A 251 2.45 10.84 13.32
N GLU A 252 3.12 9.77 12.89
CA GLU A 252 4.52 9.80 12.44
C GLU A 252 4.74 9.02 11.15
N VAL A 253 5.52 9.60 10.24
CA VAL A 253 6.05 8.96 9.05
C VAL A 253 7.57 9.13 9.03
N ARG A 254 8.33 8.05 9.03
CA ARG A 254 9.80 8.07 8.87
C ARG A 254 10.20 7.24 7.65
N ILE A 255 10.90 7.85 6.70
CA ILE A 255 11.33 7.18 5.47
C ILE A 255 12.82 7.45 5.25
N SER A 256 13.63 6.40 5.19
CA SER A 256 15.03 6.46 4.73
C SER A 256 15.17 5.80 3.37
N SER A 257 15.95 6.38 2.45
CA SER A 257 16.28 5.77 1.15
C SER A 257 17.79 5.77 0.94
N TRP A 258 18.35 4.59 0.74
CA TRP A 258 19.76 4.34 0.41
C TRP A 258 19.95 3.95 -1.07
N THR A 259 18.86 3.86 -1.82
CA THR A 259 18.88 3.56 -3.27
C THR A 259 18.79 4.83 -4.08
N LYS A 260 18.92 4.79 -5.40
CA LYS A 260 18.72 5.94 -6.30
C LYS A 260 17.25 6.42 -6.41
N SER A 261 16.41 6.06 -5.45
CA SER A 261 14.99 6.39 -5.42
C SER A 261 14.74 7.54 -4.46
N ASN A 262 13.92 8.49 -4.89
CA ASN A 262 13.38 9.53 -4.02
C ASN A 262 12.59 8.91 -2.86
N ASN A 263 12.55 9.54 -1.68
CA ASN A 263 11.74 9.04 -0.56
C ASN A 263 10.25 9.07 -0.92
N LEU A 264 9.81 10.19 -1.50
CA LEU A 264 8.46 10.36 -2.04
C LEU A 264 8.54 10.63 -3.55
N SER A 265 7.86 9.79 -4.33
CA SER A 265 7.80 9.89 -5.79
C SER A 265 6.35 9.89 -6.28
N ILE A 266 5.90 10.99 -6.86
CA ILE A 266 4.54 11.11 -7.39
C ILE A 266 4.60 11.36 -8.89
N HIS A 267 3.82 10.60 -9.65
CA HIS A 267 3.85 10.63 -11.12
C HIS A 267 2.46 10.41 -11.72
N SER A 268 2.23 10.88 -12.95
CA SER A 268 1.04 10.57 -13.77
C SER A 268 -0.29 10.74 -13.04
N GLY A 269 -0.58 11.93 -12.52
CA GLY A 269 -1.84 12.21 -11.81
C GLY A 269 -1.94 11.56 -10.42
N GLY A 270 -0.85 11.00 -9.91
CA GLY A 270 -0.80 10.41 -8.57
C GLY A 270 -0.99 11.46 -7.47
N ARG A 271 -1.47 11.02 -6.31
CA ARG A 271 -1.74 11.92 -5.18
C ARG A 271 -1.25 11.38 -3.84
N ILE A 272 -0.55 12.21 -3.07
CA ILE A 272 -0.27 11.97 -1.65
C ILE A 272 -0.94 13.06 -0.81
N ASP A 273 -1.72 12.65 0.18
CA ASP A 273 -2.26 13.55 1.20
C ASP A 273 -1.60 13.26 2.55
N MET A 274 -1.15 14.30 3.25
CA MET A 274 -0.61 14.24 4.62
C MET A 274 -1.43 15.19 5.49
N HIS A 275 -2.00 14.67 6.57
CA HIS A 275 -2.86 15.46 7.45
C HIS A 275 -2.35 15.42 8.90
N GLY A 276 -1.68 16.48 9.33
CA GLY A 276 -1.23 16.61 10.71
C GLY A 276 -0.13 15.64 11.14
N SER A 277 0.54 14.99 10.19
CA SER A 277 1.63 14.04 10.46
C SER A 277 2.95 14.75 10.69
N ARG A 278 3.80 14.18 11.53
CA ARG A 278 5.23 14.50 11.58
C ARG A 278 5.95 13.58 10.61
N THR A 279 6.51 14.13 9.55
CA THR A 279 7.12 13.35 8.47
C THR A 279 8.61 13.65 8.38
N TYR A 280 9.43 12.61 8.50
CA TYR A 280 10.88 12.68 8.36
C TYR A 280 11.32 11.90 7.11
N LEU A 281 11.94 12.61 6.15
CA LEU A 281 12.47 12.02 4.93
C LEU A 281 13.99 12.15 4.91
N HIS A 282 14.70 11.03 4.80
CA HIS A 282 16.16 11.01 4.69
C HIS A 282 16.60 10.37 3.38
N ALA A 283 17.20 11.18 2.51
CA ALA A 283 17.75 10.77 1.23
C ALA A 283 19.28 10.64 1.34
N HIS A 284 19.81 9.41 1.47
CA HIS A 284 21.22 9.21 1.78
C HIS A 284 22.18 9.40 0.60
N LEU A 285 21.70 9.28 -0.64
CA LEU A 285 22.53 9.49 -1.83
C LEU A 285 22.32 10.91 -2.39
N ARG A 286 23.41 11.60 -2.74
CA ARG A 286 23.35 12.97 -3.28
C ARG A 286 22.41 13.12 -4.49
N GLN A 287 22.30 12.08 -5.32
CA GLN A 287 21.45 12.07 -6.51
C GLN A 287 19.95 11.88 -6.21
N ASN A 288 19.60 11.52 -4.98
CA ASN A 288 18.20 11.38 -4.57
C ASN A 288 17.62 12.74 -4.25
N THR A 289 16.30 12.85 -4.38
CA THR A 289 15.52 13.96 -3.85
C THR A 289 14.59 13.43 -2.77
N PRO A 290 14.56 14.02 -1.55
CA PRO A 290 13.56 13.68 -0.55
C PRO A 290 12.14 13.71 -1.12
N LEU A 291 11.80 14.75 -1.88
CA LEU A 291 10.49 14.90 -2.52
C LEU A 291 10.61 15.21 -4.01
N GLY A 292 10.22 14.25 -4.86
CA GLY A 292 10.16 14.44 -6.32
C GLY A 292 8.76 14.20 -6.88
N LEU A 293 8.18 15.23 -7.50
CA LEU A 293 6.88 15.16 -8.17
C LEU A 293 7.05 15.44 -9.66
N GLU A 294 6.49 14.56 -10.48
CA GLU A 294 6.47 14.71 -11.93
C GLU A 294 5.07 14.47 -12.50
N HIS A 295 4.86 14.91 -13.75
CA HIS A 295 3.72 14.51 -14.58
C HIS A 295 2.36 14.64 -13.89
N ASP A 296 2.01 15.86 -13.48
CA ASP A 296 0.76 16.17 -12.78
C ASP A 296 0.64 15.42 -11.43
N GLY A 297 1.76 15.25 -10.73
CA GLY A 297 1.77 14.70 -9.38
C GLY A 297 1.31 15.75 -8.36
N HIS A 298 0.52 15.33 -7.37
CA HIS A 298 -0.01 16.23 -6.33
C HIS A 298 0.36 15.77 -4.92
N LEU A 299 0.89 16.69 -4.12
CA LEU A 299 1.05 16.51 -2.68
C LEU A 299 0.32 17.63 -1.92
N LEU A 300 -0.56 17.23 -1.01
CA LEU A 300 -1.23 18.11 -0.07
C LEU A 300 -0.79 17.75 1.35
N ALA A 301 -0.08 18.64 2.03
CA ALA A 301 0.45 18.45 3.38
C ALA A 301 -0.17 19.46 4.37
N GLU A 302 -1.44 19.26 4.67
CA GLU A 302 -2.22 20.10 5.58
C GLU A 302 -1.85 19.82 7.03
N ASP A 303 -1.44 20.87 7.74
CA ASP A 303 -1.01 20.82 9.15
C ASP A 303 0.13 19.83 9.43
N ALA A 304 0.76 19.30 8.38
CA ALA A 304 1.89 18.40 8.48
C ALA A 304 3.18 19.19 8.70
N HIS A 305 4.09 18.58 9.43
CA HIS A 305 5.45 19.07 9.62
C HIS A 305 6.41 18.13 8.88
N LEU A 306 7.09 18.64 7.85
CA LEU A 306 8.00 17.86 7.03
C LEU A 306 9.45 18.23 7.32
N THR A 307 10.24 17.26 7.77
CA THR A 307 11.69 17.39 7.95
C THR A 307 12.40 16.63 6.83
N PHE A 308 13.23 17.34 6.05
CA PHE A 308 14.04 16.75 5.00
C PHE A 308 15.51 16.74 5.42
N ALA A 309 16.09 15.55 5.46
CA ALA A 309 17.46 15.32 5.86
C ALA A 309 18.31 14.73 4.73
N GLY A 310 19.57 15.13 4.68
CA GLY A 310 20.56 14.58 3.75
C GLY A 310 21.58 15.59 3.24
N SER A 311 22.38 15.16 2.27
CA SER A 311 23.29 16.01 1.51
C SER A 311 23.02 15.83 0.02
N ASN A 312 21.99 16.50 -0.50
CA ASN A 312 21.39 16.24 -1.81
C ASN A 312 21.51 17.44 -2.76
N GLU A 313 21.40 17.22 -4.06
CA GLU A 313 21.33 18.33 -5.03
C GLU A 313 20.10 19.21 -4.77
N ALA A 314 18.95 18.61 -4.45
CA ALA A 314 17.73 19.35 -4.14
C ALA A 314 16.94 18.65 -3.05
N ALA A 315 16.27 19.43 -2.19
CA ALA A 315 15.31 18.90 -1.22
C ALA A 315 13.96 18.57 -1.89
N ILE A 316 13.48 19.47 -2.75
CA ILE A 316 12.21 19.38 -3.46
C ILE A 316 12.43 19.60 -4.97
N VAL A 317 11.89 18.70 -5.80
CA VAL A 317 11.85 18.86 -7.26
C VAL A 317 10.42 18.69 -7.77
N LEU A 318 9.92 19.71 -8.48
CA LEU A 318 8.59 19.73 -9.07
C LEU A 318 8.67 19.90 -10.59
N GLN A 319 8.13 18.96 -11.36
CA GLN A 319 8.13 18.99 -12.81
C GLN A 319 6.75 18.69 -13.42
N LYS A 320 6.54 19.25 -14.62
CA LYS A 320 5.43 18.91 -15.53
C LYS A 320 4.06 19.06 -14.83
N SER A 321 3.79 20.29 -14.40
CA SER A 321 2.53 20.72 -13.77
C SER A 321 2.21 20.05 -12.43
N SER A 322 3.23 19.60 -11.70
CA SER A 322 3.01 19.06 -10.35
C SER A 322 2.71 20.16 -9.34
N THR A 323 1.98 19.81 -8.29
CA THR A 323 1.62 20.74 -7.21
C THR A 323 2.01 20.21 -5.86
N PHE A 324 2.68 21.03 -5.06
CA PHE A 324 2.98 20.73 -3.68
C PHE A 324 2.55 21.88 -2.78
N THR A 325 1.66 21.58 -1.84
CA THR A 325 1.20 22.52 -0.81
C THR A 325 1.51 21.96 0.57
N CYS A 326 2.09 22.77 1.46
CA CYS A 326 2.48 22.35 2.80
C CYS A 326 2.42 23.50 3.80
N ASN A 327 2.14 23.19 5.06
CA ASN A 327 2.29 24.16 6.13
C ASN A 327 3.78 24.36 6.45
N ASP A 328 4.44 23.39 7.07
CA ASP A 328 5.76 23.58 7.70
C ASP A 328 6.83 22.64 7.14
N ILE A 329 7.95 23.22 6.68
CA ILE A 329 9.12 22.50 6.17
C ILE A 329 10.38 22.87 6.97
N GLU A 330 11.14 21.86 7.36
CA GLU A 330 12.47 21.99 7.95
C GLU A 330 13.50 21.25 7.08
N LEU A 331 14.63 21.91 6.80
CA LEU A 331 15.76 21.31 6.09
C LEU A 331 16.89 21.05 7.09
N THR A 332 17.21 19.77 7.32
CA THR A 332 18.27 19.33 8.24
C THR A 332 19.39 18.67 7.44
N GLY A 333 20.24 19.48 6.82
CA GLY A 333 21.31 18.98 5.96
C GLY A 333 21.86 20.02 5.00
N GLU A 334 22.58 19.54 3.98
CA GLU A 334 23.17 20.40 2.94
C GLU A 334 22.45 20.16 1.61
N PHE A 335 21.81 21.19 1.09
CA PHE A 335 21.13 21.13 -0.19
C PHE A 335 21.65 22.22 -1.11
N ASP A 336 21.97 21.89 -2.36
CA ASP A 336 22.32 22.93 -3.35
C ASP A 336 21.07 23.79 -3.59
N TYR A 337 19.91 23.13 -3.79
CA TYR A 337 18.61 23.79 -3.94
C TYR A 337 17.61 23.37 -2.86
N GLY A 338 16.89 24.35 -2.30
CA GLY A 338 15.73 24.09 -1.46
C GLY A 338 14.57 23.58 -2.32
N ILE A 339 14.29 24.27 -3.43
CA ILE A 339 13.23 23.94 -4.36
C ILE A 339 13.68 24.19 -5.80
N ARG A 340 13.45 23.20 -6.67
CA ARG A 340 13.50 23.36 -8.13
C ARG A 340 12.13 23.08 -8.71
N ALA A 341 11.48 24.10 -9.25
CA ALA A 341 10.17 24.00 -9.87
C ALA A 341 10.23 24.34 -11.36
N MET A 342 9.63 23.50 -12.20
CA MET A 342 9.64 23.68 -13.65
C MET A 342 8.34 23.23 -14.33
N SER A 343 8.11 23.73 -15.54
CA SER A 343 7.03 23.34 -16.46
C SER A 343 5.63 23.50 -15.85
N GLY A 344 5.32 24.73 -15.42
CA GLY A 344 4.02 25.07 -14.84
C GLY A 344 3.72 24.45 -13.47
N SER A 345 4.72 23.88 -12.81
CA SER A 345 4.55 23.32 -11.46
C SER A 345 4.40 24.41 -10.40
N MET A 346 3.77 24.09 -9.28
CA MET A 346 3.47 25.05 -8.22
C MET A 346 3.88 24.52 -6.85
N PHE A 347 4.59 25.35 -6.09
CA PHE A 347 4.85 25.17 -4.68
C PHE A 347 4.16 26.27 -3.85
N VAL A 348 3.54 25.88 -2.74
CA VAL A 348 3.09 26.81 -1.68
C VAL A 348 3.44 26.23 -0.31
N GLY A 349 4.15 26.98 0.53
CA GLY A 349 4.32 26.58 1.93
C GLY A 349 5.24 27.47 2.76
N ARG A 350 5.66 26.98 3.93
CA ARG A 350 6.49 27.75 4.89
C ARG A 350 7.77 27.00 5.22
N PHE A 351 8.84 27.76 5.45
CA PHE A 351 10.11 27.23 5.91
C PHE A 351 10.38 27.69 7.34
N LEU A 352 10.65 26.71 8.21
CA LEU A 352 10.95 26.93 9.62
C LEU A 352 12.43 27.26 9.87
N GLY A 353 13.29 27.05 8.87
CA GLY A 353 14.73 27.29 8.93
C GLY A 353 15.25 28.03 7.71
N ASP A 354 16.56 27.96 7.52
CA ASP A 354 17.23 28.55 6.36
C ASP A 354 16.82 27.86 5.06
N VAL A 355 16.79 28.62 3.97
CA VAL A 355 16.45 28.13 2.64
C VAL A 355 17.65 28.38 1.71
N PRO A 356 18.19 27.32 1.05
CA PRO A 356 19.25 27.45 0.04
C PRO A 356 18.66 27.92 -1.30
N ASP A 357 19.32 27.62 -2.43
CA ASP A 357 18.91 28.17 -3.73
C ASP A 357 17.46 27.80 -4.09
N LEU A 358 16.76 28.74 -4.73
CA LEU A 358 15.41 28.54 -5.24
C LEU A 358 15.40 28.77 -6.75
N GLU A 359 14.81 27.84 -7.48
CA GLU A 359 14.74 27.89 -8.93
C GLU A 359 13.31 27.70 -9.43
N ALA A 360 12.78 28.68 -10.17
CA ALA A 360 11.51 28.58 -10.87
C ALA A 360 11.71 28.85 -12.37
N ARG A 361 11.42 27.85 -13.21
CA ARG A 361 11.57 27.95 -14.67
C ARG A 361 10.30 27.54 -15.41
N THR A 362 10.19 27.91 -16.68
CA THR A 362 9.16 27.41 -17.62
C THR A 362 7.74 27.51 -17.06
N GLY A 363 7.37 28.71 -16.62
CA GLY A 363 6.04 29.02 -16.07
C GLY A 363 5.76 28.45 -14.67
N ALA A 364 6.74 27.84 -13.99
CA ALA A 364 6.57 27.35 -12.63
C ALA A 364 6.52 28.48 -11.60
N SER A 365 5.90 28.20 -10.46
CA SER A 365 5.71 29.16 -9.37
C SER A 365 6.12 28.57 -8.01
N ILE A 366 6.85 29.35 -7.23
CA ILE A 366 7.22 29.03 -5.85
C ILE A 366 6.70 30.15 -4.95
N HIS A 367 5.86 29.80 -3.98
CA HIS A 367 5.30 30.73 -3.01
C HIS A 367 5.70 30.31 -1.59
N ILE A 368 6.61 31.06 -0.98
CA ILE A 368 6.96 30.90 0.44
C ILE A 368 6.14 31.90 1.24
N GLU A 369 5.16 31.41 2.00
CA GLU A 369 4.25 32.25 2.80
C GLU A 369 4.94 32.82 4.04
N GLU A 370 5.82 32.03 4.67
CA GLU A 370 6.57 32.39 5.87
C GLU A 370 7.98 31.79 5.79
N LEU A 371 8.97 32.56 6.21
CA LEU A 371 10.37 32.16 6.32
C LEU A 371 10.89 32.58 7.69
N ARG A 372 11.15 31.61 8.57
CA ARG A 372 11.69 31.88 9.92
C ARG A 372 13.21 31.96 9.97
N GLY A 373 13.89 31.29 9.05
CA GLY A 373 15.34 31.40 8.86
C GLY A 373 15.72 32.54 7.92
N LYS A 374 16.88 32.39 7.28
CA LYS A 374 17.39 33.29 6.25
C LYS A 374 17.33 32.63 4.89
N GLU A 375 17.21 33.46 3.86
CA GLU A 375 17.65 33.05 2.53
C GLU A 375 19.18 33.06 2.50
N VAL A 376 19.76 31.92 2.13
CA VAL A 376 21.21 31.74 2.07
C VAL A 376 21.70 31.65 0.63
N GLY A 377 20.83 31.24 -0.29
CA GLY A 377 21.15 30.94 -1.68
C GLY A 377 20.72 31.97 -2.72
N GLU A 378 20.95 31.64 -3.99
CA GLU A 378 20.52 32.41 -5.16
C GLU A 378 19.04 32.16 -5.51
N LEU A 379 18.36 33.21 -5.99
CA LEU A 379 17.00 33.13 -6.52
C LEU A 379 17.03 33.19 -8.04
N THR A 380 16.78 32.06 -8.70
CA THR A 380 16.77 31.96 -10.16
C THR A 380 15.34 31.90 -10.69
N VAL A 381 14.97 32.90 -11.51
CA VAL A 381 13.70 32.93 -12.26
C VAL A 381 13.96 33.01 -13.75
N GLU A 382 13.41 32.07 -14.53
CA GLU A 382 13.57 32.06 -15.99
C GLU A 382 12.29 31.64 -16.72
N SER A 383 12.14 32.06 -17.98
CA SER A 383 11.10 31.56 -18.90
C SER A 383 9.69 31.61 -18.29
N GLY A 384 9.28 32.79 -17.81
CA GLY A 384 7.98 33.01 -17.15
C GLY A 384 7.87 32.45 -15.72
N GLY A 385 8.97 32.02 -15.09
CA GLY A 385 8.97 31.57 -13.70
C GLY A 385 8.67 32.69 -12.69
N LEU A 386 8.17 32.31 -11.52
CA LEU A 386 7.77 33.20 -10.43
C LEU A 386 8.26 32.67 -9.08
N ILE A 387 8.94 33.51 -8.30
CA ILE A 387 9.25 33.23 -6.89
C ILE A 387 8.67 34.35 -6.04
N THR A 388 7.84 33.99 -5.06
CA THR A 388 7.29 34.91 -4.06
C THR A 388 7.80 34.52 -2.68
N LEU A 389 8.35 35.50 -1.97
CA LEU A 389 8.84 35.38 -0.59
C LEU A 389 8.13 36.44 0.27
N PRO A 390 8.21 36.35 1.60
CA PRO A 390 7.68 37.40 2.47
C PRO A 390 8.27 38.77 2.13
N GLY A 391 7.43 39.68 1.61
CA GLY A 391 7.80 41.06 1.27
C GLY A 391 8.47 41.27 -0.10
N ARG A 392 8.66 40.23 -0.93
CA ARG A 392 9.22 40.40 -2.29
C ARG A 392 8.76 39.36 -3.29
N THR A 393 8.77 39.74 -4.57
CA THR A 393 8.42 38.89 -5.69
C THR A 393 9.44 39.06 -6.81
N LEU A 394 9.93 37.95 -7.35
CA LEU A 394 10.78 37.89 -8.54
C LEU A 394 10.01 37.18 -9.64
N ARG A 395 10.06 37.73 -10.85
CA ARG A 395 9.36 37.20 -12.02
C ARG A 395 10.25 37.34 -13.25
N SER A 396 10.31 36.30 -14.06
CA SER A 396 10.80 36.40 -15.44
C SER A 396 9.69 36.95 -16.32
N ASP A 397 10.07 37.87 -17.21
CA ASP A 397 9.22 38.31 -18.31
C ASP A 397 8.79 37.12 -19.21
#